data_AF-M7YQL5-F1
#
_entry.id   AF-M7YQL5-F1
#
_cell.length_a   1.000
_cell.length_b   1.000
_cell.length_c   1.000
_cell.angle_alpha   90.00
_cell.angle_beta   90.00
_cell.angle_gamma   90.00
#
_symmetry.space_group_name_H-M   'P 1'
#
loop_
_entity.id
_entity.type
_entity.pdbx_description
1 polymer ?
#
loop_
_entity_poly.entity_id
_entity_poly.type
_entity_poly.pdbx_seq_one_letter_code
_entity_poly.pdbx_strand_id
1 'polypeptide(L)'
;MGWKGVLGFDYGVVQAPLGPDISGPELAAAVANAGAIGLLRLPDWPAPDHVRGLIQRTRSLTEKPFGAAIVLAFPHEENLRVVLEEKLAVLPVYWGEFPKEQRVDEAHRAGVKVLHQVGNLEEAAKAKEAGVDGIIVQGREAGGHVIGQEGLLPLLPRVVDLVSDSTVSVIAAGGIVDGRGYAAALALGAHGVCLGTSFVATEESFAHPLYKKKLIEMNCTDYTAVFGRARWPGAPQRVLKTPFYVEWKNLPDHETEENQPIIGHSIIHGVGSRFPSEQHGGGRGTTATPSRRIRKEAGVDGIIVQGREAGGHVIGQEGLLPLLPRVVDLVSDSTISVIAAGGIVDGRGYAAALALGAHGVCLGTRFVATEESFAHPLYKKKLIEMNCTDYTTVFGRARWPGAPQRVLKTPFYVEWKNLPDHETEENQPIIGHSIIHGVHKDICRFAGTVPNATTTGDIDSMAMYAGQSVGLITEIVPAREVVKRLVAEAQRVIGEKLSGFPKSSE
;
A
#
# COMPACT_ATOMS: atom_id res chain seq x y z
N MET A 1 -14.30 -28.08 7.06
CA MET A 1 -13.74 -28.01 5.69
C MET A 1 -13.19 -26.61 5.53
N GLY A 2 -11.86 -26.48 5.65
CA GLY A 2 -11.15 -25.20 5.60
C GLY A 2 -11.00 -24.68 4.16
N TRP A 3 -10.64 -23.40 4.06
CA TRP A 3 -10.42 -22.60 2.85
C TRP A 3 -9.84 -23.39 1.66
N LYS A 4 -10.43 -23.22 0.46
CA LYS A 4 -9.84 -23.63 -0.85
C LYS A 4 -9.27 -22.38 -1.57
N GLY A 5 -8.29 -21.74 -0.92
CA GLY A 5 -7.77 -20.36 -1.04
C GLY A 5 -8.20 -19.43 -2.20
N VAL A 6 -7.31 -18.53 -2.65
CA VAL A 6 -7.66 -17.47 -3.62
C VAL A 6 -7.80 -18.07 -5.00
N LEU A 7 -8.94 -17.89 -5.67
CA LEU A 7 -9.18 -18.40 -7.03
C LEU A 7 -8.91 -19.92 -7.19
N GLY A 8 -8.98 -20.69 -6.10
CA GLY A 8 -8.68 -22.14 -6.09
C GLY A 8 -7.22 -22.52 -5.83
N PHE A 9 -6.37 -21.58 -5.35
CA PHE A 9 -4.98 -21.82 -4.95
C PHE A 9 -4.84 -21.89 -3.44
N ASP A 10 -4.07 -22.85 -2.94
CA ASP A 10 -4.14 -23.36 -1.55
C ASP A 10 -3.79 -22.32 -0.47
N TYR A 11 -2.84 -21.42 -0.74
CA TYR A 11 -2.27 -20.54 0.29
C TYR A 11 -2.65 -19.07 0.18
N GLY A 12 -3.40 -18.66 -0.85
CA GLY A 12 -3.70 -17.23 -1.04
C GLY A 12 -2.45 -16.34 -1.13
N VAL A 13 -1.33 -16.86 -1.60
CA VAL A 13 -0.10 -16.09 -1.86
C VAL A 13 0.06 -15.93 -3.37
N VAL A 14 0.35 -14.71 -3.79
CA VAL A 14 0.61 -14.34 -5.18
C VAL A 14 1.99 -13.71 -5.26
N GLN A 15 2.82 -14.20 -6.17
CA GLN A 15 4.07 -13.53 -6.53
C GLN A 15 3.76 -12.41 -7.52
N ALA A 16 3.98 -11.15 -7.14
CA ALA A 16 3.74 -10.00 -8.01
C ALA A 16 4.64 -10.08 -9.25
N PRO A 17 4.18 -9.69 -10.45
CA PRO A 17 5.04 -9.67 -11.62
C PRO A 17 6.09 -8.57 -11.45
N LEU A 18 7.35 -8.99 -11.39
CA LEU A 18 8.49 -8.12 -11.13
C LEU A 18 8.99 -7.57 -12.46
N GLY A 19 9.86 -6.55 -12.45
CA GLY A 19 10.36 -5.91 -13.68
C GLY A 19 10.89 -6.91 -14.74
N PRO A 20 11.13 -6.47 -15.99
CA PRO A 20 11.48 -7.37 -17.09
C PRO A 20 12.51 -8.45 -16.69
N ASP A 21 12.17 -9.71 -16.98
CA ASP A 21 12.87 -10.95 -16.60
C ASP A 21 13.01 -11.28 -15.11
N ILE A 22 12.85 -10.34 -14.18
CA ILE A 22 13.04 -10.60 -12.74
C ILE A 22 12.11 -11.73 -12.26
N SER A 23 10.88 -11.76 -12.75
CA SER A 23 9.94 -12.87 -12.58
C SER A 23 9.78 -13.68 -13.87
N GLY A 24 10.88 -14.30 -14.29
CA GLY A 24 10.92 -15.27 -15.39
C GLY A 24 10.36 -16.65 -15.03
N PRO A 25 10.47 -17.62 -15.95
CA PRO A 25 9.92 -18.96 -15.81
C PRO A 25 10.33 -19.71 -14.53
N GLU A 26 11.60 -19.60 -14.14
CA GLU A 26 12.14 -20.28 -12.96
C GLU A 26 11.44 -19.82 -11.67
N LEU A 27 11.27 -18.50 -11.47
CA LEU A 27 10.56 -17.97 -10.31
C LEU A 27 9.08 -18.34 -10.34
N ALA A 28 8.42 -18.15 -11.49
CA ALA A 28 6.98 -18.43 -11.60
C ALA A 28 6.68 -19.93 -11.33
N ALA A 29 7.50 -20.83 -11.86
CA ALA A 29 7.36 -22.27 -11.64
C ALA A 29 7.63 -22.67 -10.19
N ALA A 30 8.67 -22.13 -9.56
CA ALA A 30 8.99 -22.41 -8.15
C ALA A 30 7.83 -21.99 -7.22
N VAL A 31 7.27 -20.80 -7.44
CA VAL A 31 6.11 -20.29 -6.70
C VAL A 31 4.88 -21.18 -6.93
N ALA A 32 4.60 -21.56 -8.17
CA ALA A 32 3.48 -22.44 -8.50
C ALA A 32 3.61 -23.84 -7.86
N ASN A 33 4.81 -24.42 -7.88
CA ASN A 33 5.12 -25.70 -7.24
C ASN A 33 4.93 -25.64 -5.72
N ALA A 34 5.16 -24.48 -5.10
CA ALA A 34 4.90 -24.23 -3.69
C ALA A 34 3.41 -23.99 -3.35
N GLY A 35 2.49 -24.09 -4.32
CA GLY A 35 1.03 -23.92 -4.13
C GLY A 35 0.54 -22.48 -4.11
N ALA A 36 1.40 -21.52 -4.47
CA ALA A 36 1.07 -20.11 -4.63
C ALA A 36 0.81 -19.78 -6.13
N ILE A 37 0.34 -18.56 -6.41
CA ILE A 37 0.15 -18.09 -7.79
C ILE A 37 1.49 -17.52 -8.29
N GLY A 38 2.17 -18.27 -9.15
CA GLY A 38 3.34 -17.81 -9.90
C GLY A 38 2.96 -16.98 -11.12
N LEU A 39 3.59 -15.83 -11.31
CA LEU A 39 3.26 -14.88 -12.38
C LEU A 39 4.50 -14.50 -13.20
N LEU A 40 4.45 -14.79 -14.50
CA LEU A 40 5.36 -14.20 -15.48
C LEU A 40 5.09 -12.70 -15.64
N ARG A 41 6.13 -11.93 -15.95
CA ARG A 41 5.97 -10.56 -16.46
C ARG A 41 6.17 -10.55 -17.97
N LEU A 42 5.13 -10.21 -18.73
CA LEU A 42 5.20 -10.18 -20.20
C LEU A 42 5.91 -8.92 -20.74
N PRO A 43 6.43 -8.94 -21.97
CA PRO A 43 7.01 -7.76 -22.60
C PRO A 43 6.01 -6.61 -22.77
N ASP A 44 6.53 -5.39 -22.78
CA ASP A 44 5.79 -4.14 -23.02
C ASP A 44 5.73 -3.76 -24.51
N TRP A 45 6.01 -4.73 -25.38
CA TRP A 45 5.95 -4.60 -26.83
C TRP A 45 5.39 -5.90 -27.42
N PRO A 46 4.88 -5.88 -28.67
CA PRO A 46 4.37 -7.09 -29.31
C PRO A 46 5.51 -8.10 -29.50
N ALA A 47 5.39 -9.26 -28.84
CA ALA A 47 6.41 -10.31 -28.86
C ALA A 47 5.78 -11.71 -28.69
N PRO A 48 4.78 -12.08 -29.51
CA PRO A 48 3.99 -13.30 -29.29
C PRO A 48 4.83 -14.58 -29.23
N ASP A 49 5.85 -14.72 -30.08
CA ASP A 49 6.71 -15.91 -30.10
C ASP A 49 7.58 -16.01 -28.84
N HIS A 50 8.07 -14.87 -28.34
CA HIS A 50 8.81 -14.83 -27.08
C HIS A 50 7.91 -15.21 -25.90
N VAL A 51 6.69 -14.67 -25.85
CA VAL A 51 5.70 -15.00 -24.82
C VAL A 51 5.38 -16.50 -24.84
N ARG A 52 5.20 -17.10 -26.02
CA ARG A 52 4.99 -18.54 -26.16
C ARG A 52 6.19 -19.34 -25.64
N GLY A 53 7.41 -18.89 -25.92
CA GLY A 53 8.63 -19.48 -25.38
C GLY A 53 8.71 -19.43 -23.84
N LEU A 54 8.34 -18.30 -23.23
CA LEU A 54 8.27 -18.16 -21.76
C LEU A 54 7.25 -19.12 -21.15
N ILE A 55 6.07 -19.24 -21.75
CA ILE A 55 5.01 -20.15 -21.30
C ILE A 55 5.48 -21.61 -21.40
N GLN A 56 6.06 -22.01 -22.53
CA GLN A 56 6.58 -23.38 -22.73
C GLN A 56 7.71 -23.71 -21.74
N ARG A 57 8.62 -22.77 -21.51
CA ARG A 57 9.68 -22.93 -20.50
C ARG A 57 9.11 -23.08 -19.10
N THR A 58 8.08 -22.31 -18.75
CA THR A 58 7.45 -22.41 -17.42
C THR A 58 6.77 -23.76 -17.25
N ARG A 59 6.03 -24.23 -18.27
CA ARG A 59 5.40 -25.58 -18.28
C ARG A 59 6.40 -26.73 -18.16
N SER A 60 7.64 -26.58 -18.64
CA SER A 60 8.64 -27.63 -18.45
C SER A 60 9.23 -27.68 -17.04
N LEU A 61 8.92 -26.69 -16.20
CA LEU A 61 9.38 -26.58 -14.82
C LEU A 61 8.26 -26.81 -13.78
N THR A 62 6.99 -26.78 -14.20
CA THR A 62 5.84 -27.02 -13.32
C THR A 62 4.64 -27.60 -14.05
N GLU A 63 3.96 -28.53 -13.38
CA GLU A 63 2.63 -29.04 -13.75
C GLU A 63 1.49 -28.26 -13.07
N LYS A 64 1.83 -27.28 -12.21
CA LYS A 64 0.86 -26.49 -11.47
C LYS A 64 0.37 -25.31 -12.33
N PRO A 65 -0.88 -24.85 -12.12
CA PRO A 65 -1.39 -23.67 -12.81
C PRO A 65 -0.56 -22.41 -12.49
N PHE A 66 -0.30 -21.58 -13.50
CA PHE A 66 0.39 -20.30 -13.36
C PHE A 66 -0.24 -19.24 -14.28
N GLY A 67 0.17 -17.99 -14.12
CA GLY A 67 -0.34 -16.86 -14.90
C GLY A 67 0.74 -15.99 -15.51
N ALA A 68 0.30 -14.98 -16.25
CA ALA A 68 1.19 -13.99 -16.85
C ALA A 68 0.55 -12.60 -16.83
N ALA A 69 1.34 -11.61 -16.43
CA ALA A 69 0.90 -10.25 -16.22
C ALA A 69 1.10 -9.35 -17.44
N ILE A 70 0.09 -8.51 -17.69
CA ILE A 70 0.12 -7.48 -18.74
C ILE A 70 -0.01 -6.09 -18.12
N VAL A 71 0.81 -5.17 -18.61
CA VAL A 71 0.65 -3.73 -18.34
C VAL A 71 -0.08 -3.11 -19.52
N LEU A 72 -1.26 -2.58 -19.26
CA LEU A 72 -2.20 -2.10 -20.28
C LEU A 72 -1.77 -0.77 -20.91
N ALA A 73 -0.91 0.00 -20.24
CA ALA A 73 -0.34 1.24 -20.74
C ALA A 73 0.59 1.07 -21.96
N PHE A 74 0.99 -0.16 -22.29
CA PHE A 74 1.88 -0.46 -23.43
C PHE A 74 1.20 -1.38 -24.45
N PRO A 75 1.74 -1.48 -25.70
CA PRO A 75 1.21 -2.41 -26.69
C PRO A 75 1.21 -3.86 -26.19
N HIS A 76 0.02 -4.47 -26.09
CA HIS A 76 -0.15 -5.79 -25.45
C HIS A 76 -1.06 -6.77 -26.19
N GLU A 77 -1.80 -6.33 -27.23
CA GLU A 77 -2.82 -7.16 -27.92
C GLU A 77 -2.30 -8.53 -28.37
N GLU A 78 -1.13 -8.55 -29.00
CA GLU A 78 -0.57 -9.79 -29.51
C GLU A 78 -0.13 -10.73 -28.39
N ASN A 79 0.37 -10.17 -27.29
CA ASN A 79 0.79 -10.93 -26.11
C ASN A 79 -0.43 -11.47 -25.36
N LEU A 80 -1.50 -10.68 -25.23
CA LEU A 80 -2.79 -11.08 -24.65
C LEU A 80 -3.36 -12.27 -25.41
N ARG A 81 -3.41 -12.21 -26.75
CA ARG A 81 -3.89 -13.32 -27.57
C ARG A 81 -3.14 -14.62 -27.28
N VAL A 82 -1.81 -14.58 -27.14
CA VAL A 82 -1.03 -15.78 -26.77
C VAL A 82 -1.43 -16.30 -25.39
N VAL A 83 -1.65 -15.44 -24.39
CA VAL A 83 -2.12 -15.85 -23.06
C VAL A 83 -3.47 -16.59 -23.13
N LEU A 84 -4.39 -16.09 -23.96
CA LEU A 84 -5.71 -16.70 -24.15
C LEU A 84 -5.65 -18.01 -24.94
N GLU A 85 -4.88 -18.05 -26.03
CA GLU A 85 -4.66 -19.26 -26.85
C GLU A 85 -4.02 -20.38 -26.03
N GLU A 86 -3.02 -20.04 -25.21
CA GLU A 86 -2.33 -20.97 -24.32
C GLU A 86 -3.15 -21.27 -23.05
N LYS A 87 -4.26 -20.59 -22.79
CA LYS A 87 -5.18 -20.82 -21.66
C LYS A 87 -4.46 -20.82 -20.30
N LEU A 88 -3.70 -19.76 -20.01
CA LEU A 88 -3.10 -19.62 -18.69
C LEU A 88 -4.17 -19.53 -17.59
N ALA A 89 -3.83 -19.90 -16.36
CA ALA A 89 -4.82 -19.99 -15.29
C ALA A 89 -5.34 -18.62 -14.84
N VAL A 90 -4.44 -17.62 -14.82
CA VAL A 90 -4.76 -16.25 -14.38
C VAL A 90 -4.03 -15.21 -15.25
N LEU A 91 -4.73 -14.12 -15.52
CA LEU A 91 -4.26 -12.92 -16.23
C LEU A 91 -4.42 -11.71 -15.31
N PRO A 92 -3.37 -11.33 -14.59
CA PRO A 92 -3.36 -10.08 -13.86
C PRO A 92 -3.01 -8.90 -14.77
N VAL A 93 -3.83 -7.85 -14.70
CA VAL A 93 -3.71 -6.63 -15.52
C VAL A 93 -3.42 -5.41 -14.64
N TYR A 94 -2.60 -4.51 -15.16
CA TYR A 94 -2.04 -3.38 -14.44
C TYR A 94 -2.07 -2.10 -15.30
N TRP A 95 -2.20 -0.94 -14.67
CA TRP A 95 -2.06 0.38 -15.31
C TRP A 95 -2.91 0.59 -16.56
N GLY A 96 -4.22 0.42 -16.43
CA GLY A 96 -5.20 0.73 -17.48
C GLY A 96 -6.57 0.16 -17.17
N GLU A 97 -7.50 0.31 -18.11
CA GLU A 97 -8.86 -0.24 -17.99
C GLU A 97 -8.98 -1.57 -18.75
N PHE A 98 -9.71 -2.52 -18.17
CA PHE A 98 -9.97 -3.83 -18.78
C PHE A 98 -11.49 -4.08 -18.83
N PRO A 99 -12.19 -3.53 -19.85
CA PRO A 99 -13.66 -3.50 -19.89
C PRO A 99 -14.28 -4.87 -20.13
N LYS A 100 -15.53 -5.04 -19.66
CA LYS A 100 -16.25 -6.32 -19.68
C LYS A 100 -16.37 -6.95 -21.07
N GLU A 101 -17.14 -6.30 -21.95
CA GLU A 101 -17.60 -6.88 -23.23
C GLU A 101 -16.46 -7.24 -24.18
N GLN A 102 -15.38 -6.47 -24.12
CA GLN A 102 -14.25 -6.59 -25.05
C GLN A 102 -13.11 -7.45 -24.51
N ARG A 103 -12.97 -7.55 -23.18
CA ARG A 103 -11.75 -8.11 -22.57
C ARG A 103 -12.04 -9.17 -21.52
N VAL A 104 -12.81 -8.85 -20.48
CA VAL A 104 -13.10 -9.82 -19.42
C VAL A 104 -13.87 -11.02 -19.98
N ASP A 105 -14.91 -10.77 -20.78
CA ASP A 105 -15.71 -11.83 -21.39
C ASP A 105 -14.86 -12.68 -22.37
N GLU A 106 -13.87 -12.06 -23.04
CA GLU A 106 -12.92 -12.77 -23.90
C GLU A 106 -12.02 -13.73 -23.11
N ALA A 107 -11.43 -13.23 -22.02
CA ALA A 107 -10.62 -14.05 -21.12
C ALA A 107 -11.42 -15.20 -20.51
N HIS A 108 -12.66 -14.94 -20.07
CA HIS A 108 -13.56 -15.96 -19.53
C HIS A 108 -13.94 -17.02 -20.55
N ARG A 109 -14.20 -16.65 -21.81
CA ARG A 109 -14.42 -17.62 -22.91
C ARG A 109 -13.22 -18.54 -23.14
N ALA A 110 -12.01 -18.04 -22.92
CA ALA A 110 -10.77 -18.83 -22.99
C ALA A 110 -10.51 -19.66 -21.73
N GLY A 111 -11.30 -19.49 -20.66
CA GLY A 111 -11.10 -20.14 -19.36
C GLY A 111 -10.03 -19.50 -18.48
N VAL A 112 -9.65 -18.25 -18.79
CA VAL A 112 -8.61 -17.49 -18.08
C VAL A 112 -9.27 -16.57 -17.06
N LYS A 113 -8.84 -16.64 -15.79
CA LYS A 113 -9.34 -15.74 -14.73
C LYS A 113 -8.64 -14.39 -14.79
N VAL A 114 -9.36 -13.30 -14.56
CA VAL A 114 -8.84 -11.93 -14.62
C VAL A 114 -8.63 -11.37 -13.22
N LEU A 115 -7.43 -10.81 -12.98
CA LEU A 115 -7.10 -10.08 -11.76
C LEU A 115 -6.78 -8.62 -12.09
N HIS A 116 -7.49 -7.65 -11.54
CA HIS A 116 -7.22 -6.23 -11.81
C HIS A 116 -6.50 -5.57 -10.64
N GLN A 117 -5.34 -4.95 -10.87
CA GLN A 117 -4.72 -4.10 -9.86
C GLN A 117 -5.45 -2.76 -9.77
N VAL A 118 -5.71 -2.29 -8.55
CA VAL A 118 -6.35 -1.01 -8.27
C VAL A 118 -5.62 -0.28 -7.15
N GLY A 119 -5.64 1.05 -7.18
CA GLY A 119 -5.06 1.92 -6.15
C GLY A 119 -6.06 2.76 -5.36
N ASN A 120 -7.34 2.69 -5.71
CA ASN A 120 -8.42 3.47 -5.10
C ASN A 120 -9.79 2.76 -5.26
N LEU A 121 -10.81 3.29 -4.58
CA LEU A 121 -12.16 2.73 -4.61
C LEU A 121 -12.87 2.87 -5.96
N GLU A 122 -12.59 3.92 -6.73
CA GLU A 122 -13.26 4.14 -8.02
C GLU A 122 -12.83 3.06 -9.02
N GLU A 123 -11.53 2.80 -9.11
CA GLU A 123 -10.98 1.71 -9.91
C GLU A 123 -11.49 0.34 -9.43
N ALA A 124 -11.62 0.13 -8.11
CA ALA A 124 -12.19 -1.10 -7.57
C ALA A 124 -13.65 -1.30 -7.98
N ALA A 125 -14.46 -0.23 -8.00
CA ALA A 125 -15.85 -0.28 -8.46
C ALA A 125 -15.92 -0.63 -9.95
N LYS A 126 -15.11 0.04 -10.78
CA LYS A 126 -14.99 -0.26 -12.22
C LYS A 126 -14.57 -1.71 -12.47
N ALA A 127 -13.60 -2.22 -11.71
CA ALA A 127 -13.15 -3.61 -11.82
C ALA A 127 -14.25 -4.61 -11.41
N LYS A 128 -14.99 -4.33 -10.34
CA LYS A 128 -16.16 -5.12 -9.92
C LYS A 128 -17.23 -5.15 -11.01
N GLU A 129 -17.58 -3.99 -11.58
CA GLU A 129 -18.56 -3.86 -12.66
C GLU A 129 -18.11 -4.58 -13.94
N ALA A 130 -16.81 -4.55 -14.24
CA ALA A 130 -16.22 -5.28 -15.35
C ALA A 130 -16.34 -6.81 -15.19
N GLY A 131 -16.59 -7.31 -13.97
CA GLY A 131 -16.80 -8.73 -13.69
C GLY A 131 -15.52 -9.54 -13.53
N VAL A 132 -14.43 -8.91 -13.09
CA VAL A 132 -13.15 -9.60 -12.86
C VAL A 132 -13.26 -10.65 -11.75
N ASP A 133 -12.41 -11.68 -11.78
CA ASP A 133 -12.40 -12.75 -10.78
C ASP A 133 -11.77 -12.29 -9.45
N GLY A 134 -10.86 -11.31 -9.51
CA GLY A 134 -10.26 -10.73 -8.33
C GLY A 134 -9.65 -9.35 -8.53
N ILE A 135 -9.44 -8.67 -7.42
CA ILE A 135 -8.89 -7.33 -7.35
C ILE A 135 -7.63 -7.36 -6.49
N ILE A 136 -6.52 -6.88 -7.05
CA ILE A 136 -5.26 -6.67 -6.33
C ILE A 136 -5.25 -5.23 -5.82
N VAL A 137 -5.48 -5.05 -4.52
CA VAL A 137 -5.52 -3.73 -3.87
C VAL A 137 -4.10 -3.31 -3.52
N GLN A 138 -3.56 -2.33 -4.23
CA GLN A 138 -2.21 -1.81 -4.01
C GLN A 138 -2.22 -0.61 -3.07
N GLY A 139 -1.64 -0.77 -1.88
CA GLY A 139 -1.35 0.34 -0.99
C GLY A 139 -0.09 1.11 -1.39
N ARG A 140 0.02 2.35 -0.94
CA ARG A 140 1.16 3.26 -1.18
C ARG A 140 2.52 2.69 -0.73
N GLU A 141 2.51 1.69 0.14
CA GLU A 141 3.69 1.01 0.67
C GLU A 141 4.35 0.06 -0.35
N ALA A 142 3.69 -0.27 -1.47
CA ALA A 142 4.22 -1.13 -2.52
C ALA A 142 5.53 -0.59 -3.12
N GLY A 143 6.39 -1.51 -3.60
CA GLY A 143 7.61 -1.21 -4.34
C GLY A 143 7.38 -1.15 -5.87
N GLY A 144 8.29 -0.53 -6.61
CA GLY A 144 8.12 -0.35 -8.07
C GLY A 144 7.12 0.77 -8.36
N HIS A 145 6.47 0.76 -9.54
CA HIS A 145 5.43 1.74 -9.86
C HIS A 145 4.20 1.57 -8.97
N VAL A 146 3.73 2.67 -8.39
CA VAL A 146 2.66 2.68 -7.38
C VAL A 146 1.53 3.59 -7.84
N ILE A 147 0.39 3.00 -8.16
CA ILE A 147 -0.84 3.73 -8.50
C ILE A 147 -1.57 4.21 -7.24
N GLY A 148 -1.51 3.40 -6.17
CA GLY A 148 -2.15 3.69 -4.88
C GLY A 148 -1.62 4.94 -4.19
N GLN A 149 -2.53 5.87 -3.84
CA GLN A 149 -2.18 7.07 -3.06
C GLN A 149 -2.47 6.92 -1.56
N GLU A 150 -3.32 5.97 -1.19
CA GLU A 150 -3.68 5.63 0.20
C GLU A 150 -2.83 4.45 0.71
N GLY A 151 -2.61 4.38 2.03
CA GLY A 151 -1.99 3.19 2.63
C GLY A 151 -2.87 1.95 2.45
N LEU A 152 -2.29 0.76 2.55
CA LEU A 152 -3.05 -0.49 2.38
C LEU A 152 -4.07 -0.69 3.51
N LEU A 153 -3.68 -0.37 4.75
CA LEU A 153 -4.49 -0.52 5.96
C LEU A 153 -5.86 0.21 5.86
N PRO A 154 -5.93 1.49 5.43
CA PRO A 154 -7.21 2.19 5.23
C PRO A 154 -7.98 1.74 3.97
N LEU A 155 -7.28 1.44 2.87
CA LEU A 155 -7.92 1.17 1.57
C LEU A 155 -8.56 -0.21 1.51
N LEU A 156 -7.86 -1.24 2.00
CA LEU A 156 -8.25 -2.65 1.89
C LEU A 156 -9.66 -2.96 2.42
N PRO A 157 -10.02 -2.63 3.68
CA PRO A 157 -11.36 -2.94 4.20
C PRO A 157 -12.48 -2.25 3.42
N ARG A 158 -12.24 -1.05 2.88
CA ARG A 158 -13.22 -0.33 2.06
C ARG A 158 -13.47 -1.06 0.74
N VAL A 159 -12.43 -1.60 0.11
CA VAL A 159 -12.58 -2.42 -1.11
C VAL A 159 -13.28 -3.74 -0.78
N VAL A 160 -12.98 -4.36 0.36
CA VAL A 160 -13.68 -5.57 0.83
C VAL A 160 -15.17 -5.31 1.00
N ASP A 161 -15.55 -4.18 1.62
CA ASP A 161 -16.95 -3.81 1.81
C ASP A 161 -17.65 -3.55 0.47
N LEU A 162 -16.97 -2.88 -0.46
CA LEU A 162 -17.48 -2.58 -1.81
C LEU A 162 -17.85 -3.84 -2.61
N VAL A 163 -17.09 -4.93 -2.46
CA VAL A 163 -17.28 -6.17 -3.22
C VAL A 163 -18.00 -7.27 -2.44
N SER A 164 -18.50 -6.97 -1.24
CA SER A 164 -19.06 -7.96 -0.30
C SER A 164 -20.31 -8.72 -0.80
N ASP A 165 -21.00 -8.15 -1.78
CA ASP A 165 -22.16 -8.72 -2.49
C ASP A 165 -21.76 -9.50 -3.76
N SER A 166 -20.47 -9.71 -4.00
CA SER A 166 -19.94 -10.36 -5.20
C SER A 166 -19.02 -11.53 -4.87
N THR A 167 -18.65 -12.33 -5.88
CA THR A 167 -17.68 -13.43 -5.75
C THR A 167 -16.23 -12.99 -5.99
N VAL A 168 -15.99 -11.68 -6.11
CA VAL A 168 -14.66 -11.12 -6.44
C VAL A 168 -13.68 -11.37 -5.30
N SER A 169 -12.56 -12.01 -5.60
CA SER A 169 -11.49 -12.24 -4.62
C SER A 169 -10.66 -10.98 -4.40
N VAL A 170 -10.56 -10.51 -3.16
CA VAL A 170 -9.69 -9.37 -2.80
C VAL A 170 -8.30 -9.85 -2.37
N ILE A 171 -7.25 -9.33 -3.00
CA ILE A 171 -5.84 -9.66 -2.76
C ILE A 171 -5.10 -8.40 -2.33
N ALA A 172 -4.45 -8.42 -1.17
CA ALA A 172 -3.78 -7.26 -0.60
C ALA A 172 -2.32 -7.14 -1.10
N ALA A 173 -1.89 -5.95 -1.52
CA ALA A 173 -0.54 -5.73 -2.05
C ALA A 173 0.11 -4.45 -1.46
N GLY A 174 1.38 -4.57 -1.06
CA GLY A 174 2.20 -3.46 -0.56
C GLY A 174 2.46 -3.54 0.95
N GLY A 175 3.72 -3.36 1.36
CA GLY A 175 4.12 -3.38 2.77
C GLY A 175 4.05 -4.74 3.48
N ILE A 176 3.65 -5.82 2.79
CA ILE A 176 3.58 -7.18 3.32
C ILE A 176 4.87 -7.92 2.97
N VAL A 177 5.55 -8.47 3.99
CA VAL A 177 6.85 -9.15 3.80
C VAL A 177 6.94 -10.50 4.50
N ASP A 178 6.17 -10.71 5.57
CA ASP A 178 6.20 -11.91 6.42
C ASP A 178 4.78 -12.34 6.84
N GLY A 179 4.71 -13.38 7.68
CA GLY A 179 3.45 -13.93 8.18
C GLY A 179 2.60 -12.95 9.01
N ARG A 180 3.21 -11.94 9.65
CA ARG A 180 2.48 -10.91 10.42
C ARG A 180 1.67 -10.02 9.48
N GLY A 181 2.33 -9.54 8.42
CA GLY A 181 1.67 -8.77 7.36
C GLY A 181 0.59 -9.58 6.65
N TYR A 182 0.83 -10.88 6.43
CA TYR A 182 -0.17 -11.76 5.83
C TYR A 182 -1.41 -11.92 6.72
N ALA A 183 -1.24 -12.27 7.99
CA ALA A 183 -2.35 -12.37 8.95
C ALA A 183 -3.11 -11.04 9.10
N ALA A 184 -2.39 -9.91 9.09
CA ALA A 184 -3.00 -8.58 9.13
C ALA A 184 -3.88 -8.30 7.90
N ALA A 185 -3.43 -8.68 6.69
CA ALA A 185 -4.23 -8.55 5.48
C ALA A 185 -5.51 -9.41 5.53
N LEU A 186 -5.42 -10.63 6.04
CA LEU A 186 -6.60 -11.49 6.25
C LEU A 186 -7.57 -10.90 7.29
N ALA A 187 -7.04 -10.33 8.38
CA ALA A 187 -7.84 -9.65 9.40
C ALA A 187 -8.60 -8.44 8.82
N LEU A 188 -7.97 -7.70 7.89
CA LEU A 188 -8.60 -6.61 7.13
C LEU A 188 -9.64 -7.10 6.12
N GLY A 189 -9.70 -8.41 5.85
CA GLY A 189 -10.71 -9.05 5.02
C GLY A 189 -10.23 -9.48 3.64
N ALA A 190 -8.93 -9.39 3.33
CA ALA A 190 -8.39 -9.98 2.12
C ALA A 190 -8.53 -11.51 2.12
N HIS A 191 -8.60 -12.08 0.92
CA HIS A 191 -8.56 -13.53 0.71
C HIS A 191 -7.12 -14.02 0.52
N GLY A 192 -6.19 -13.12 0.18
CA GLY A 192 -4.78 -13.43 0.00
C GLY A 192 -3.91 -12.19 -0.14
N VAL A 193 -2.63 -12.39 -0.44
CA VAL A 193 -1.61 -11.35 -0.53
C VAL A 193 -0.79 -11.46 -1.80
N CYS A 194 -0.40 -10.31 -2.36
CA CYS A 194 0.50 -10.20 -3.50
C CYS A 194 1.82 -9.57 -3.04
N LEU A 195 2.89 -10.36 -3.09
CA LEU A 195 4.20 -9.99 -2.57
C LEU A 195 5.14 -9.67 -3.74
N GLY A 196 5.85 -8.55 -3.66
CA GLY A 196 6.83 -8.14 -4.68
C GLY A 196 8.25 -8.27 -4.17
N THR A 197 8.64 -7.34 -3.30
CA THR A 197 10.01 -7.23 -2.75
C THR A 197 10.54 -8.54 -2.16
N SER A 198 9.71 -9.31 -1.45
CA SER A 198 10.11 -10.61 -0.89
C SER A 198 10.52 -11.61 -1.97
N PHE A 199 9.83 -11.64 -3.12
CA PHE A 199 10.15 -12.52 -4.25
C PHE A 199 11.31 -12.02 -5.11
N VAL A 200 11.67 -10.73 -5.06
CA VAL A 200 12.93 -10.27 -5.67
C VAL A 200 14.13 -10.90 -4.94
N ALA A 201 14.02 -11.09 -3.62
CA ALA A 201 15.08 -11.58 -2.76
C ALA A 201 15.09 -13.13 -2.61
N THR A 202 14.63 -13.87 -3.62
CA THR A 202 14.71 -15.35 -3.66
C THR A 202 15.81 -15.82 -4.62
N GLU A 203 16.15 -17.11 -4.59
CA GLU A 203 17.21 -17.68 -5.44
C GLU A 203 16.81 -17.67 -6.92
N GLU A 204 15.56 -18.05 -7.21
CA GLU A 204 15.00 -18.25 -8.55
C GLU A 204 14.71 -16.93 -9.27
N SER A 205 14.63 -15.81 -8.55
CA SER A 205 14.47 -14.50 -9.16
C SER A 205 15.68 -14.16 -10.05
N PHE A 206 15.43 -13.61 -11.24
CA PHE A 206 16.51 -13.18 -12.13
C PHE A 206 17.10 -11.81 -11.77
N ALA A 207 16.72 -11.24 -10.61
CA ALA A 207 17.30 -10.00 -10.14
C ALA A 207 18.83 -10.11 -9.97
N HIS A 208 19.55 -9.07 -10.38
CA HIS A 208 21.00 -9.00 -10.23
C HIS A 208 21.40 -9.22 -8.75
N PRO A 209 22.45 -10.00 -8.43
CA PRO A 209 22.85 -10.29 -7.05
C PRO A 209 23.06 -9.04 -6.18
N LEU A 210 23.60 -7.96 -6.76
CA LEU A 210 23.73 -6.67 -6.07
C LEU A 210 22.37 -6.07 -5.66
N TYR A 211 21.33 -6.24 -6.48
CA TYR A 211 19.98 -5.76 -6.13
C TYR A 211 19.42 -6.55 -4.95
N LYS A 212 19.51 -7.89 -4.99
CA LYS A 212 19.12 -8.77 -3.88
C LYS A 212 19.87 -8.42 -2.59
N LYS A 213 21.19 -8.23 -2.69
CA LYS A 213 22.04 -7.80 -1.56
C LYS A 213 21.59 -6.46 -0.97
N LYS A 214 21.35 -5.45 -1.80
CA LYS A 214 20.88 -4.13 -1.33
C LYS A 214 19.51 -4.20 -0.63
N LEU A 215 18.60 -5.05 -1.09
CA LEU A 215 17.31 -5.25 -0.42
C LEU A 215 17.45 -5.82 0.99
N ILE A 216 18.48 -6.65 1.22
CA ILE A 216 18.77 -7.23 2.54
C ILE A 216 19.47 -6.21 3.46
N GLU A 217 20.41 -5.43 2.91
CA GLU A 217 21.24 -4.52 3.70
C GLU A 217 20.51 -3.21 4.06
N MET A 218 19.65 -2.72 3.18
CA MET A 218 18.96 -1.44 3.31
C MET A 218 17.54 -1.59 3.87
N ASN A 219 17.02 -0.55 4.51
CA ASN A 219 15.69 -0.57 5.16
C ASN A 219 14.90 0.73 5.00
N CYS A 220 15.33 1.60 4.08
CA CYS A 220 14.73 2.91 3.83
C CYS A 220 14.34 3.02 2.36
N THR A 221 13.11 3.47 2.11
CA THR A 221 12.58 3.71 0.76
C THR A 221 12.06 5.12 0.63
N ASP A 222 11.89 5.57 -0.62
CA ASP A 222 11.24 6.83 -0.94
C ASP A 222 10.22 6.64 -2.05
N TYR A 223 9.20 7.47 -2.04
CA TYR A 223 8.22 7.59 -3.12
C TYR A 223 8.64 8.73 -4.04
N THR A 224 8.86 8.46 -5.31
CA THR A 224 9.53 9.36 -6.26
C THR A 224 9.02 9.17 -7.68
N ALA A 225 9.17 10.19 -8.51
CA ALA A 225 8.93 10.12 -9.96
C ALA A 225 10.22 10.32 -10.77
N VAL A 226 11.40 10.14 -10.17
CA VAL A 226 12.69 10.46 -10.81
C VAL A 226 13.11 9.47 -11.90
N PHE A 227 12.73 8.20 -11.80
CA PHE A 227 13.14 7.20 -12.78
C PHE A 227 12.02 6.89 -13.77
N GLY A 228 12.39 6.66 -15.03
CA GLY A 228 11.48 6.18 -16.07
C GLY A 228 10.49 7.23 -16.56
N ARG A 229 10.82 8.52 -16.48
CA ARG A 229 9.90 9.62 -16.81
C ARG A 229 9.51 9.67 -18.28
N ALA A 230 10.44 9.35 -19.18
CA ALA A 230 10.14 9.35 -20.61
C ALA A 230 9.25 8.16 -20.98
N ARG A 231 9.58 6.97 -20.47
CA ARG A 231 8.84 5.75 -20.76
C ARG A 231 7.50 5.64 -20.02
N TRP A 232 7.43 6.17 -18.80
CA TRP A 232 6.30 6.07 -17.88
C TRP A 232 5.92 7.46 -17.32
N PRO A 233 5.40 8.36 -18.16
CA PRO A 233 5.04 9.71 -17.71
C PRO A 233 3.95 9.64 -16.63
N GLY A 234 4.20 10.29 -15.50
CA GLY A 234 3.23 10.36 -14.39
C GLY A 234 3.04 9.06 -13.61
N ALA A 235 3.93 8.07 -13.74
CA ALA A 235 3.86 6.81 -12.97
C ALA A 235 4.91 6.79 -11.84
N PRO A 236 4.60 7.39 -10.67
CA PRO A 236 5.52 7.41 -9.54
C PRO A 236 5.81 6.00 -9.03
N GLN A 237 6.93 5.87 -8.34
CA GLN A 237 7.45 4.59 -7.87
C GLN A 237 8.07 4.69 -6.48
N ARG A 238 8.15 3.56 -5.80
CA ARG A 238 8.88 3.43 -4.54
C ARG A 238 10.20 2.71 -4.75
N VAL A 239 11.29 3.34 -4.33
CA VAL A 239 12.66 2.87 -4.52
C VAL A 239 13.44 2.83 -3.21
N LEU A 240 14.51 2.03 -3.16
CA LEU A 240 15.49 2.10 -2.07
C LEU A 240 16.17 3.48 -2.04
N LYS A 241 16.36 4.03 -0.85
CA LYS A 241 17.14 5.27 -0.63
C LYS A 241 18.64 5.04 -0.73
N THR A 242 19.10 4.69 -1.93
CA THR A 242 20.53 4.54 -2.21
C THR A 242 21.25 5.89 -2.18
N PRO A 243 22.58 5.94 -1.94
CA PRO A 243 23.34 7.20 -2.01
C PRO A 243 23.13 7.95 -3.33
N PHE A 244 23.15 7.22 -4.46
CA PHE A 244 22.82 7.76 -5.78
C PHE A 244 21.42 8.40 -5.79
N TYR A 245 20.39 7.67 -5.35
CA TYR A 245 19.04 8.25 -5.32
C TYR A 245 18.97 9.52 -4.46
N VAL A 246 19.62 9.55 -3.29
CA VAL A 246 19.59 10.73 -2.41
C VAL A 246 20.21 11.96 -3.06
N GLU A 247 21.28 11.78 -3.82
CA GLU A 247 21.95 12.84 -4.59
C GLU A 247 21.04 13.38 -5.69
N TRP A 248 20.31 12.51 -6.39
CA TRP A 248 19.57 12.84 -7.61
C TRP A 248 18.04 12.95 -7.44
N LYS A 249 17.49 12.78 -6.23
CA LYS A 249 16.03 12.74 -5.98
C LYS A 249 15.26 14.01 -6.37
N ASN A 250 15.96 15.13 -6.54
CA ASN A 250 15.38 16.44 -6.87
C ASN A 250 15.65 16.83 -8.33
N LEU A 251 15.86 15.85 -9.22
CA LEU A 251 16.12 16.09 -10.63
C LEU A 251 14.96 16.90 -11.27
N PRO A 252 15.23 18.00 -11.99
CA PRO A 252 14.20 18.78 -12.68
C PRO A 252 13.33 17.91 -13.59
N ASP A 253 12.04 18.21 -13.72
CA ASP A 253 11.09 17.33 -14.42
C ASP A 253 11.38 17.12 -15.92
N HIS A 254 12.08 18.07 -16.56
CA HIS A 254 12.51 17.96 -17.96
C HIS A 254 13.70 17.01 -18.16
N GLU A 255 14.38 16.62 -17.08
CA GLU A 255 15.46 15.63 -17.13
C GLU A 255 14.83 14.22 -17.07
N THR A 256 15.09 13.42 -18.10
CA THR A 256 14.52 12.08 -18.28
C THR A 256 15.63 11.09 -18.66
N GLU A 257 15.36 9.80 -18.61
CA GLU A 257 16.34 8.79 -19.04
C GLU A 257 16.81 8.94 -20.51
N GLU A 258 16.10 9.69 -21.35
CA GLU A 258 16.48 9.94 -22.75
C GLU A 258 17.59 10.98 -22.92
N ASN A 259 17.73 11.91 -21.97
CA ASN A 259 18.73 12.98 -22.02
C ASN A 259 19.89 12.79 -21.03
N GLN A 260 19.94 11.63 -20.38
CA GLN A 260 20.97 11.24 -19.42
C GLN A 260 22.01 10.28 -20.05
N PRO A 261 23.25 10.22 -19.54
CA PRO A 261 24.25 9.31 -20.06
C PRO A 261 23.87 7.84 -19.86
N ILE A 262 24.19 7.00 -20.84
CA ILE A 262 24.06 5.55 -20.72
C ILE A 262 25.10 5.05 -19.70
N ILE A 263 24.64 4.50 -18.58
CA ILE A 263 25.50 4.01 -17.49
C ILE A 263 25.74 2.49 -17.51
N GLY A 264 25.19 1.78 -18.50
CA GLY A 264 25.37 0.35 -18.64
C GLY A 264 24.40 -0.28 -19.65
N HIS A 265 24.57 -1.59 -19.83
CA HIS A 265 23.73 -2.40 -20.72
C HIS A 265 23.23 -3.64 -19.97
N SER A 266 22.00 -4.05 -20.27
CA SER A 266 21.42 -5.31 -19.80
C SER A 266 20.76 -6.01 -20.97
N ILE A 267 20.65 -7.33 -20.87
CA ILE A 267 19.85 -8.13 -21.79
C ILE A 267 18.48 -8.27 -21.15
N ILE A 268 17.44 -7.88 -21.89
CA ILE A 268 16.05 -8.06 -21.49
C ILE A 268 15.43 -9.05 -22.47
N HIS A 269 14.78 -10.09 -21.97
CA HIS A 269 14.02 -11.10 -22.71
C HIS A 269 14.85 -11.93 -23.70
N GLY A 270 16.13 -12.19 -23.38
CA GLY A 270 16.94 -13.23 -24.04
C GLY A 270 17.43 -12.94 -25.47
N VAL A 271 17.37 -11.69 -25.95
CA VAL A 271 18.06 -11.31 -27.20
C VAL A 271 19.54 -11.01 -26.89
N GLY A 272 20.32 -12.07 -26.67
CA GLY A 272 21.77 -11.99 -26.42
C GLY A 272 22.27 -13.08 -25.47
N SER A 273 23.37 -13.74 -25.86
CA SER A 273 23.95 -14.95 -25.28
C SER A 273 24.43 -14.86 -23.83
N ARG A 274 24.44 -16.04 -23.17
CA ARG A 274 25.22 -16.47 -22.00
C ARG A 274 26.22 -15.45 -21.44
N PHE A 275 26.06 -15.11 -20.16
CA PHE A 275 27.07 -14.37 -19.41
C PHE A 275 28.38 -15.18 -19.32
N PRO A 276 29.56 -14.57 -19.57
CA PRO A 276 30.82 -15.13 -19.14
C PRO A 276 30.91 -15.06 -17.62
N SER A 277 31.36 -16.14 -16.99
CA SER A 277 31.82 -16.14 -15.62
C SER A 277 33.14 -15.36 -15.54
N GLU A 278 33.09 -14.07 -15.24
CA GLU A 278 34.30 -13.35 -14.84
C GLU A 278 34.54 -13.54 -13.33
N GLN A 279 35.59 -14.31 -13.05
CA GLN A 279 36.28 -14.30 -11.76
C GLN A 279 36.82 -12.89 -11.53
N HIS A 280 36.35 -12.22 -10.48
CA HIS A 280 37.05 -11.06 -9.92
C HIS A 280 37.61 -11.42 -8.55
N GLY A 281 38.88 -11.04 -8.40
CA GLY A 281 39.80 -11.46 -7.35
C GLY A 281 39.32 -11.15 -5.94
N GLY A 282 39.72 -12.03 -5.02
CA GLY A 282 39.45 -11.94 -3.60
C GLY A 282 40.00 -10.64 -2.99
N GLY A 283 39.13 -9.65 -2.85
CA GLY A 283 39.21 -8.68 -1.77
C GLY A 283 38.58 -9.31 -0.53
N ARG A 284 39.36 -9.52 0.54
CA ARG A 284 38.85 -9.97 1.84
C ARG A 284 37.80 -8.98 2.33
N GLY A 285 36.53 -9.33 2.14
CA GLY A 285 35.42 -8.64 2.78
C GLY A 285 35.51 -8.88 4.28
N THR A 286 35.76 -7.82 5.04
CA THR A 286 35.45 -7.81 6.47
C THR A 286 33.95 -8.04 6.59
N THR A 287 33.56 -9.19 7.15
CA THR A 287 32.21 -9.49 7.57
C THR A 287 31.84 -8.58 8.74
N ALA A 288 31.43 -7.36 8.43
CA ALA A 288 30.72 -6.53 9.39
C ALA A 288 29.26 -6.99 9.37
N THR A 289 28.91 -7.89 10.28
CA THR A 289 27.52 -8.10 10.66
C THR A 289 26.99 -6.76 11.17
N PRO A 290 25.98 -6.12 10.56
CA PRO A 290 25.36 -4.97 11.21
C PRO A 290 24.52 -5.54 12.34
N SER A 291 25.10 -5.59 13.54
CA SER A 291 24.36 -5.82 14.77
C SER A 291 23.36 -4.67 14.93
N ARG A 292 22.16 -4.84 14.37
CA ARG A 292 21.01 -3.95 14.56
C ARG A 292 20.48 -4.16 15.97
N ARG A 293 21.14 -3.56 16.94
CA ARG A 293 20.60 -3.34 18.28
C ARG A 293 20.87 -1.90 18.64
N ILE A 294 19.98 -1.00 18.19
CA ILE A 294 19.84 0.29 18.86
C ILE A 294 19.12 -0.03 20.17
N ARG A 295 19.90 -0.44 21.18
CA ARG A 295 19.43 -0.43 22.56
C ARG A 295 19.55 1.01 23.06
N LYS A 296 18.42 1.59 23.44
CA LYS A 296 18.38 2.66 24.44
C LYS A 296 17.00 2.68 25.09
N GLU A 297 17.01 2.48 26.39
CA GLU A 297 15.86 2.66 27.28
C GLU A 297 15.37 4.10 27.13
N ALA A 298 14.23 4.28 26.46
CA ALA A 298 13.56 5.58 26.39
C ALA A 298 12.94 5.98 27.75
N GLY A 299 12.98 5.08 28.76
CA GLY A 299 12.34 5.28 30.05
C GLY A 299 10.81 5.35 29.98
N VAL A 300 10.22 4.91 28.86
CA VAL A 300 8.77 4.92 28.64
C VAL A 300 8.17 3.55 28.95
N ASP A 301 6.96 3.55 29.51
CA ASP A 301 6.19 2.33 29.77
C ASP A 301 5.54 1.75 28.49
N GLY A 302 5.41 2.57 27.45
CA GLY A 302 4.83 2.18 26.17
C GLY A 302 5.22 3.11 25.02
N ILE A 303 5.11 2.59 23.80
CA ILE A 303 5.38 3.30 22.56
C ILE A 303 4.09 3.32 21.72
N ILE A 304 3.65 4.51 21.32
CA ILE A 304 2.62 4.68 20.30
C ILE A 304 3.28 4.82 18.93
N VAL A 305 3.05 3.85 18.06
CA VAL A 305 3.59 3.84 16.70
C VAL A 305 2.59 4.52 15.77
N GLN A 306 2.90 5.75 15.36
CA GLN A 306 2.08 6.52 14.43
C GLN A 306 2.49 6.24 12.99
N GLY A 307 1.60 5.62 12.22
CA GLY A 307 1.72 5.51 10.76
C GLY A 307 1.28 6.79 10.05
N ARG A 308 1.71 6.94 8.78
CA ARG A 308 1.37 8.08 7.92
C ARG A 308 -0.14 8.25 7.71
N GLU A 309 -0.93 7.21 7.94
CA GLU A 309 -2.39 7.17 7.77
C GLU A 309 -3.15 7.90 8.89
N ALA A 310 -2.47 8.29 9.98
CA ALA A 310 -3.07 9.01 11.10
C ALA A 310 -3.64 10.38 10.71
N GLY A 311 -4.60 10.89 11.49
CA GLY A 311 -5.16 12.24 11.38
C GLY A 311 -4.50 13.22 12.33
N GLY A 312 -4.63 14.53 12.08
CA GLY A 312 -4.02 15.55 12.94
C GLY A 312 -2.57 15.78 12.56
N HIS A 313 -1.69 16.10 13.50
CA HIS A 313 -0.26 16.19 13.22
C HIS A 313 0.35 14.80 13.02
N VAL A 314 1.07 14.62 11.90
CA VAL A 314 1.57 13.31 11.46
C VAL A 314 3.04 13.41 11.11
N ILE A 315 3.91 13.09 12.05
CA ILE A 315 5.37 13.08 11.82
C ILE A 315 5.81 11.84 11.02
N GLY A 316 5.04 10.76 11.09
CA GLY A 316 5.32 9.49 10.40
C GLY A 316 5.37 9.63 8.87
N GLN A 317 6.46 9.14 8.27
CA GLN A 317 6.62 9.08 6.81
C GLN A 317 6.35 7.69 6.23
N GLU A 318 6.30 6.66 7.07
CA GLU A 318 6.04 5.27 6.68
C GLU A 318 4.59 4.88 7.01
N GLY A 319 4.02 3.97 6.23
CA GLY A 319 2.71 3.39 6.54
C GLY A 319 2.77 2.51 7.78
N LEU A 320 1.67 2.42 8.52
CA LEU A 320 1.62 1.65 9.77
C LEU A 320 1.92 0.16 9.56
N LEU A 321 1.42 -0.40 8.45
CA LEU A 321 1.54 -1.83 8.12
C LEU A 321 3.00 -2.32 8.09
N PRO A 322 3.94 -1.70 7.35
CA PRO A 322 5.36 -2.07 7.40
C PRO A 322 6.14 -1.51 8.60
N LEU A 323 5.69 -0.40 9.21
CA LEU A 323 6.42 0.25 10.31
C LEU A 323 6.27 -0.51 11.63
N LEU A 324 5.04 -0.91 11.97
CA LEU A 324 4.70 -1.52 13.25
C LEU A 324 5.53 -2.77 13.61
N PRO A 325 5.65 -3.81 12.75
CA PRO A 325 6.42 -5.00 13.08
C PRO A 325 7.90 -4.69 13.33
N ARG A 326 8.47 -3.68 12.64
CA ARG A 326 9.86 -3.26 12.86
C ARG A 326 10.06 -2.65 14.25
N VAL A 327 9.10 -1.87 14.74
CA VAL A 327 9.14 -1.32 16.09
C VAL A 327 8.95 -2.41 17.13
N VAL A 328 8.04 -3.36 16.90
CA VAL A 328 7.85 -4.53 17.76
C VAL A 328 9.16 -5.33 17.88
N ASP A 329 9.81 -5.62 16.75
CA ASP A 329 11.09 -6.35 16.75
C ASP A 329 12.18 -5.59 17.50
N LEU A 330 12.22 -4.26 17.40
CA LEU A 330 13.18 -3.40 18.08
C LEU A 330 13.07 -3.49 19.62
N VAL A 331 11.86 -3.69 20.15
CA VAL A 331 11.59 -3.72 21.59
C VAL A 331 11.25 -5.12 22.13
N SER A 332 11.45 -6.16 21.32
CA SER A 332 11.13 -7.56 21.64
C SER A 332 11.79 -8.08 22.92
N ASP A 333 12.98 -7.59 23.27
CA ASP A 333 13.72 -7.94 24.50
C ASP A 333 13.27 -7.11 25.73
N SER A 334 12.19 -6.32 25.64
CA SER A 334 11.73 -5.39 26.68
C SER A 334 10.28 -5.64 27.11
N THR A 335 9.87 -5.05 28.23
CA THR A 335 8.48 -5.06 28.71
C THR A 335 7.64 -3.92 28.13
N ILE A 336 8.18 -3.15 27.18
CA ILE A 336 7.52 -1.96 26.63
C ILE A 336 6.31 -2.37 25.81
N SER A 337 5.15 -1.83 26.16
CA SER A 337 3.92 -2.06 25.39
C SER A 337 3.94 -1.26 24.09
N VAL A 338 3.66 -1.91 22.96
CA VAL A 338 3.55 -1.25 21.65
C VAL A 338 2.08 -1.03 21.29
N ILE A 339 1.70 0.20 21.01
CA ILE A 339 0.33 0.61 20.66
C ILE A 339 0.33 1.13 19.22
N ALA A 340 -0.55 0.60 18.37
CA ALA A 340 -0.65 0.99 16.98
C ALA A 340 -1.56 2.21 16.80
N ALA A 341 -1.15 3.19 15.99
CA ALA A 341 -1.96 4.38 15.71
C ALA A 341 -1.89 4.80 14.24
N GLY A 342 -3.07 5.06 13.65
CA GLY A 342 -3.21 5.53 12.27
C GLY A 342 -4.03 4.56 11.41
N GLY A 343 -5.06 5.07 10.74
CA GLY A 343 -5.92 4.26 9.86
C GLY A 343 -6.78 3.18 10.55
N ILE A 344 -6.83 3.11 11.88
CA ILE A 344 -7.66 2.11 12.59
C ILE A 344 -9.00 2.74 12.98
N VAL A 345 -10.10 2.07 12.62
CA VAL A 345 -11.48 2.55 12.85
C VAL A 345 -12.38 1.48 13.48
N ASP A 346 -12.26 0.23 13.03
CA ASP A 346 -13.14 -0.88 13.39
C ASP A 346 -12.34 -2.12 13.86
N GLY A 347 -13.04 -3.21 14.19
CA GLY A 347 -12.40 -4.41 14.74
C GLY A 347 -11.44 -5.12 13.77
N ARG A 348 -11.60 -4.92 12.46
CA ARG A 348 -10.67 -5.46 11.45
C ARG A 348 -9.30 -4.80 11.57
N GLY A 349 -9.27 -3.47 11.65
CA GLY A 349 -8.04 -2.71 11.87
C GLY A 349 -7.38 -3.05 13.21
N TYR A 350 -8.17 -3.30 14.26
CA TYR A 350 -7.63 -3.73 15.56
C TYR A 350 -7.01 -5.13 15.48
N ALA A 351 -7.73 -6.12 14.93
CA ALA A 351 -7.20 -7.47 14.74
C ALA A 351 -5.93 -7.47 13.88
N ALA A 352 -5.87 -6.63 12.84
CA ALA A 352 -4.68 -6.45 12.01
C ALA A 352 -3.49 -5.88 12.80
N ALA A 353 -3.70 -4.88 13.66
CA ALA A 353 -2.66 -4.34 14.52
C ALA A 353 -2.11 -5.38 15.51
N LEU A 354 -2.98 -6.22 16.08
CA LEU A 354 -2.56 -7.34 16.94
C LEU A 354 -1.74 -8.37 16.16
N ALA A 355 -2.16 -8.72 14.93
CA ALA A 355 -1.41 -9.62 14.06
C ALA A 355 -0.01 -9.10 13.70
N LEU A 356 0.17 -7.77 13.64
CA LEU A 356 1.46 -7.10 13.45
C LEU A 356 2.31 -7.03 14.72
N GLY A 357 1.80 -7.48 15.87
CA GLY A 357 2.51 -7.54 17.15
C GLY A 357 2.21 -6.38 18.12
N ALA A 358 1.23 -5.51 17.83
CA ALA A 358 0.81 -4.52 18.81
C ALA A 358 0.09 -5.17 20.01
N HIS A 359 0.15 -4.50 21.15
CA HIS A 359 -0.59 -4.83 22.37
C HIS A 359 -1.94 -4.11 22.45
N GLY A 360 -2.13 -3.07 21.65
CA GLY A 360 -3.33 -2.25 21.66
C GLY A 360 -3.35 -1.25 20.51
N VAL A 361 -4.40 -0.43 20.47
CA VAL A 361 -4.63 0.57 19.42
C VAL A 361 -4.99 1.92 20.02
N CYS A 362 -4.57 2.99 19.33
CA CYS A 362 -4.92 4.37 19.66
C CYS A 362 -5.67 4.98 18.47
N LEU A 363 -6.95 5.31 18.68
CA LEU A 363 -7.84 5.84 17.65
C LEU A 363 -8.11 7.32 17.92
N GLY A 364 -7.88 8.17 16.91
CA GLY A 364 -8.22 9.60 16.97
C GLY A 364 -9.55 9.88 16.29
N THR A 365 -9.56 9.87 14.96
CA THR A 365 -10.72 10.22 14.11
C THR A 365 -12.02 9.50 14.49
N ARG A 366 -11.96 8.21 14.84
CA ARG A 366 -13.14 7.42 15.27
C ARG A 366 -13.78 7.98 16.54
N PHE A 367 -12.99 8.50 17.48
CA PHE A 367 -13.50 9.11 18.71
C PHE A 367 -13.93 10.56 18.50
N VAL A 368 -13.41 11.27 17.49
CA VAL A 368 -13.97 12.58 17.11
C VAL A 368 -15.43 12.44 16.67
N ALA A 369 -15.77 11.35 15.96
CA ALA A 369 -17.12 10.98 15.54
C ALA A 369 -17.89 10.20 16.65
N THR A 370 -17.92 10.75 17.86
CA THR A 370 -18.74 10.26 18.98
C THR A 370 -19.63 11.36 19.53
N GLU A 371 -20.67 11.01 20.28
CA GLU A 371 -21.58 11.97 20.92
C GLU A 371 -20.82 12.88 21.91
N GLU A 372 -19.96 12.28 22.73
CA GLU A 372 -19.22 12.93 23.83
C GLU A 372 -18.09 13.85 23.36
N SER A 373 -17.56 13.63 22.16
CA SER A 373 -16.56 14.51 21.55
C SER A 373 -17.07 15.95 21.50
N PHE A 374 -16.28 16.91 21.97
CA PHE A 374 -16.66 18.33 21.93
C PHE A 374 -16.38 19.00 20.57
N ALA A 375 -16.14 18.20 19.52
CA ALA A 375 -16.00 18.69 18.15
C ALA A 375 -17.30 19.33 17.65
N HIS A 376 -17.18 20.35 16.81
CA HIS A 376 -18.33 21.04 16.23
C HIS A 376 -19.23 20.07 15.43
N PRO A 377 -20.58 20.19 15.50
CA PRO A 377 -21.49 19.30 14.78
C PRO A 377 -21.21 19.19 13.27
N LEU A 378 -20.88 20.30 12.59
CA LEU A 378 -20.51 20.29 11.17
C LEU A 378 -19.26 19.45 10.88
N TYR A 379 -18.27 19.49 11.78
CA TYR A 379 -17.05 18.70 11.61
C TYR A 379 -17.35 17.21 11.79
N LYS A 380 -18.14 16.83 12.81
CA LYS A 380 -18.60 15.44 12.97
C LYS A 380 -19.42 14.96 11.77
N LYS A 381 -20.30 15.81 11.23
CA LYS A 381 -21.08 15.52 10.02
C LYS A 381 -20.18 15.23 8.81
N LYS A 382 -19.16 16.07 8.58
CA LYS A 382 -18.19 15.86 7.49
C LYS A 382 -17.35 14.60 7.64
N LEU A 383 -17.06 14.16 8.87
CA LEU A 383 -16.38 12.88 9.09
C LEU A 383 -17.19 11.67 8.61
N ILE A 384 -18.52 11.80 8.47
CA ILE A 384 -19.40 10.76 7.93
C ILE A 384 -19.62 10.93 6.43
N GLU A 385 -19.76 12.17 5.97
CA GLU A 385 -20.08 12.47 4.56
C GLU A 385 -18.86 12.39 3.64
N MET A 386 -17.65 12.54 4.18
CA MET A 386 -16.41 12.60 3.41
C MET A 386 -15.55 11.38 3.66
N ASN A 387 -14.82 10.96 2.62
CA ASN A 387 -14.07 9.70 2.63
C ASN A 387 -12.60 9.86 2.19
N CYS A 388 -12.14 11.10 2.02
CA CYS A 388 -10.84 11.45 1.47
C CYS A 388 -10.11 12.46 2.37
N THR A 389 -8.80 12.24 2.53
CA THR A 389 -7.91 13.10 3.32
C THR A 389 -6.64 13.42 2.55
N ASP A 390 -5.92 14.44 3.00
CA ASP A 390 -4.64 14.81 2.42
C ASP A 390 -3.59 15.12 3.48
N TYR A 391 -2.33 14.90 3.12
CA TYR A 391 -1.18 15.19 3.96
C TYR A 391 -0.59 16.54 3.55
N THR A 392 -0.51 17.48 4.49
CA THR A 392 -0.28 18.90 4.20
C THR A 392 0.46 19.61 5.33
N THR A 393 0.87 20.85 5.11
CA THR A 393 1.42 21.78 6.11
C THR A 393 0.66 23.11 6.12
N VAL A 394 -0.52 23.20 5.47
CA VAL A 394 -1.22 24.48 5.22
C VAL A 394 -1.73 25.16 6.49
N PHE A 395 -2.28 24.42 7.45
CA PHE A 395 -2.84 24.99 8.68
C PHE A 395 -1.81 25.11 9.82
N GLY A 396 -1.83 26.21 10.57
CA GLY A 396 -1.08 26.40 11.81
C GLY A 396 0.41 26.69 11.60
N ARG A 397 0.79 27.27 10.47
CA ARG A 397 2.19 27.49 10.07
C ARG A 397 2.92 28.46 10.97
N ALA A 398 2.26 29.52 11.45
CA ALA A 398 2.92 30.48 12.33
C ALA A 398 3.28 29.85 13.68
N ARG A 399 2.36 29.04 14.23
CA ARG A 399 2.60 28.36 15.51
C ARG A 399 3.54 27.16 15.38
N TRP A 400 3.41 26.37 14.32
CA TRP A 400 4.15 25.12 14.10
C TRP A 400 4.72 25.07 12.66
N PRO A 401 5.80 25.83 12.38
CA PRO A 401 6.38 25.90 11.03
C PRO A 401 6.79 24.53 10.49
N GLY A 402 6.31 24.20 9.29
CA GLY A 402 6.64 22.96 8.59
C GLY A 402 6.06 21.69 9.24
N ALA A 403 5.20 21.80 10.25
CA ALA A 403 4.64 20.63 10.92
C ALA A 403 3.62 19.94 10.02
N PRO A 404 3.88 18.69 9.61
CA PRO A 404 2.95 17.95 8.78
C PRO A 404 1.69 17.56 9.53
N GLN A 405 0.58 17.54 8.80
CA GLN A 405 -0.71 17.14 9.31
C GLN A 405 -1.58 16.48 8.23
N ARG A 406 -2.63 15.80 8.66
CA ARG A 406 -3.62 15.20 7.77
C ARG A 406 -5.02 15.74 8.04
N VAL A 407 -5.64 16.25 6.99
CA VAL A 407 -6.95 16.91 7.00
C VAL A 407 -7.92 16.26 6.03
N LEU A 408 -9.22 16.42 6.28
CA LEU A 408 -10.26 16.15 5.28
C LEU A 408 -10.02 16.99 4.02
N LYS A 409 -10.25 16.40 2.85
CA LYS A 409 -10.22 17.11 1.56
C LYS A 409 -11.50 17.92 1.35
N THR A 410 -11.75 18.91 2.21
CA THR A 410 -12.87 19.85 2.06
C THR A 410 -12.71 20.67 0.78
N PRO A 411 -13.80 21.20 0.18
CA PRO A 411 -13.70 22.11 -0.97
C PRO A 411 -12.74 23.27 -0.71
N PHE A 412 -12.82 23.87 0.49
CA PHE A 412 -11.88 24.90 0.94
C PHE A 412 -10.43 24.42 0.90
N TYR A 413 -10.12 23.26 1.51
CA TYR A 413 -8.75 22.75 1.48
C TYR A 413 -8.27 22.51 0.04
N VAL A 414 -9.10 21.95 -0.83
CA VAL A 414 -8.72 21.65 -2.22
C VAL A 414 -8.37 22.93 -2.99
N GLU A 415 -9.11 24.01 -2.78
CA GLU A 415 -8.85 25.33 -3.37
C GLU A 415 -7.51 25.91 -2.87
N TRP A 416 -7.20 25.73 -1.59
CA TRP A 416 -6.07 26.39 -0.91
C TRP A 416 -4.86 25.49 -0.61
N LYS A 417 -4.85 24.23 -1.07
CA LYS A 417 -3.78 23.25 -0.74
C LYS A 417 -2.36 23.68 -1.14
N ASN A 418 -2.25 24.59 -2.11
CA ASN A 418 -1.00 25.12 -2.64
C ASN A 418 -0.69 26.54 -2.11
N LEU A 419 -1.22 26.89 -0.93
CA LEU A 419 -0.99 28.19 -0.29
C LEU A 419 0.52 28.46 -0.14
N PRO A 420 1.05 29.61 -0.61
CA PRO A 420 2.46 29.97 -0.50
C PRO A 420 2.98 29.88 0.94
N ASP A 421 4.23 29.44 1.13
CA ASP A 421 4.77 29.14 2.48
C ASP A 421 4.81 30.35 3.43
N HIS A 422 4.88 31.58 2.89
CA HIS A 422 4.87 32.82 3.68
C HIS A 422 3.46 33.23 4.16
N GLU A 423 2.41 32.65 3.59
CA GLU A 423 1.03 32.86 4.03
C GLU A 423 0.75 31.95 5.23
N THR A 424 0.35 32.57 6.35
CA THR A 424 0.13 31.92 7.64
C THR A 424 -1.14 32.47 8.30
N GLU A 425 -1.56 31.91 9.43
CA GLU A 425 -2.71 32.43 10.16
C GLU A 425 -2.54 33.88 10.68
N GLU A 426 -1.31 34.43 10.74
CA GLU A 426 -1.04 35.78 11.25
C GLU A 426 -1.36 36.90 10.25
N ASN A 427 -1.32 36.61 8.95
CA ASN A 427 -1.58 37.58 7.88
C ASN A 427 -2.92 37.33 7.16
N GLN A 428 -3.84 36.62 7.82
CA GLN A 428 -5.10 36.15 7.26
C GLN A 428 -6.29 36.67 8.08
N PRO A 429 -7.48 36.82 7.45
CA PRO A 429 -8.64 37.37 8.14
C PRO A 429 -9.13 36.47 9.28
N ILE A 430 -9.74 37.09 10.29
CA ILE A 430 -10.54 36.39 11.29
C ILE A 430 -11.80 35.87 10.61
N ILE A 431 -12.03 34.56 10.69
CA ILE A 431 -13.16 33.85 10.09
C ILE A 431 -14.16 33.35 11.14
N GLY A 432 -13.81 33.43 12.43
CA GLY A 432 -14.68 33.00 13.50
C GLY A 432 -14.10 33.23 14.89
N HIS A 433 -14.83 32.73 15.89
CA HIS A 433 -14.46 32.83 17.30
C HIS A 433 -14.75 31.49 17.99
N SER A 434 -13.99 31.15 19.04
CA SER A 434 -14.20 29.95 19.84
C SER A 434 -13.80 30.17 21.29
N ILE A 435 -14.34 29.37 22.21
CA ILE A 435 -13.89 29.32 23.59
C ILE A 435 -12.95 28.11 23.74
N ILE A 436 -11.71 28.36 24.14
CA ILE A 436 -10.67 27.33 24.29
C ILE A 436 -10.08 27.46 25.69
N HIS A 437 -10.26 26.40 26.50
CA HIS A 437 -9.90 26.40 27.92
C HIS A 437 -10.50 27.59 28.70
N GLY A 438 -11.76 27.95 28.38
CA GLY A 438 -12.47 29.06 29.02
C GLY A 438 -12.09 30.46 28.50
N VAL A 439 -11.18 30.55 27.52
CA VAL A 439 -10.71 31.82 26.96
C VAL A 439 -11.32 32.04 25.57
N HIS A 440 -11.91 33.20 25.34
CA HIS A 440 -12.35 33.63 24.00
C HIS A 440 -11.14 33.80 23.09
N LYS A 441 -11.18 33.18 21.92
CA LYS A 441 -10.13 33.26 20.90
C LYS A 441 -10.72 33.55 19.54
N ASP A 442 -10.08 34.48 18.84
CA ASP A 442 -10.30 34.70 17.42
C ASP A 442 -9.68 33.55 16.62
N ILE A 443 -10.36 33.16 15.55
CA ILE A 443 -9.93 32.11 14.64
C ILE A 443 -9.61 32.77 13.31
N CYS A 444 -8.32 32.87 13.00
CA CYS A 444 -7.87 33.30 11.69
C CYS A 444 -7.95 32.15 10.68
N ARG A 445 -8.14 32.49 9.40
CA ARG A 445 -8.06 31.50 8.32
C ARG A 445 -6.69 30.83 8.30
N PHE A 446 -6.66 29.54 8.00
CA PHE A 446 -5.50 28.66 8.11
C PHE A 446 -4.95 28.45 9.53
N ALA A 447 -5.63 28.90 10.59
CA ALA A 447 -5.24 28.49 11.94
C ALA A 447 -5.34 26.96 12.11
N GLY A 448 -4.41 26.36 12.85
CA GLY A 448 -4.42 24.93 13.21
C GLY A 448 -5.46 24.56 14.28
N THR A 449 -6.33 25.50 14.65
CA THR A 449 -7.38 25.29 15.66
C THR A 449 -8.54 24.53 15.04
N VAL A 450 -8.88 23.38 15.62
CA VAL A 450 -10.05 22.60 15.19
C VAL A 450 -11.36 23.24 15.69
N PRO A 451 -12.47 23.10 14.94
CA PRO A 451 -13.76 23.62 15.38
C PRO A 451 -14.33 22.77 16.52
N ASN A 452 -14.54 23.39 17.68
CA ASN A 452 -15.22 22.78 18.83
C ASN A 452 -16.69 23.26 18.89
N ALA A 453 -17.48 22.73 19.83
CA ALA A 453 -18.91 23.03 19.92
C ALA A 453 -19.26 24.50 20.22
N THR A 454 -18.29 25.31 20.68
CA THR A 454 -18.48 26.75 20.91
C THR A 454 -18.06 27.62 19.73
N THR A 455 -17.45 27.02 18.70
CA THR A 455 -16.94 27.77 17.57
C THR A 455 -18.09 28.33 16.72
N THR A 456 -18.01 29.61 16.39
CA THR A 456 -18.94 30.33 15.51
C THR A 456 -18.21 31.00 14.37
N GLY A 457 -18.86 31.22 13.23
CA GLY A 457 -18.28 31.84 12.03
C GLY A 457 -18.21 30.86 10.86
N ASP A 458 -17.19 31.00 10.02
CA ASP A 458 -16.95 30.11 8.89
C ASP A 458 -16.18 28.85 9.32
N ILE A 459 -16.95 27.81 9.67
CA ILE A 459 -16.42 26.52 10.12
C ILE A 459 -15.84 25.70 8.96
N ASP A 460 -16.34 25.90 7.73
CA ASP A 460 -15.92 25.15 6.54
C ASP A 460 -14.47 25.42 6.15
N SER A 461 -13.99 26.64 6.46
CA SER A 461 -12.61 27.09 6.23
C SER A 461 -11.61 26.72 7.34
N MET A 462 -12.05 25.99 8.38
CA MET A 462 -11.19 25.58 9.49
C MET A 462 -10.51 24.23 9.27
N ALA A 463 -9.43 23.96 10.02
CA ALA A 463 -8.72 22.69 9.99
C ALA A 463 -9.62 21.55 10.51
N MET A 464 -9.92 20.59 9.64
CA MET A 464 -10.68 19.38 9.98
C MET A 464 -9.79 18.15 9.86
N TYR A 465 -9.15 17.77 10.97
CA TYR A 465 -8.19 16.67 11.00
C TYR A 465 -8.86 15.30 10.85
N ALA A 466 -8.32 14.43 10.00
CA ALA A 466 -8.86 13.09 9.83
C ALA A 466 -7.81 12.11 9.32
N GLY A 467 -7.85 10.87 9.79
CA GLY A 467 -7.04 9.77 9.26
C GLY A 467 -7.58 9.24 7.94
N GLN A 468 -6.77 8.46 7.21
CA GLN A 468 -7.16 7.94 5.89
C GLN A 468 -8.37 7.00 5.91
N SER A 469 -8.63 6.35 7.05
CA SER A 469 -9.80 5.47 7.22
C SER A 469 -11.10 6.18 7.52
N VAL A 470 -11.17 7.51 7.38
CA VAL A 470 -12.41 8.28 7.65
C VAL A 470 -13.61 7.74 6.86
N GLY A 471 -13.39 7.20 5.65
CA GLY A 471 -14.44 6.57 4.85
C GLY A 471 -15.05 5.29 5.44
N LEU A 472 -14.53 4.76 6.55
CA LEU A 472 -15.15 3.66 7.32
C LEU A 472 -16.04 4.16 8.47
N ILE A 473 -16.12 5.48 8.69
CA ILE A 473 -16.96 6.08 9.73
C ILE A 473 -18.28 6.48 9.08
N THR A 474 -19.34 5.72 9.36
CA THR A 474 -20.67 5.92 8.73
C THR A 474 -21.71 6.52 9.68
N GLU A 475 -21.38 6.67 10.97
CA GLU A 475 -22.32 7.11 12.00
C GLU A 475 -21.59 7.75 13.20
N ILE A 476 -22.31 8.62 13.92
CA ILE A 476 -21.93 9.13 15.25
C ILE A 476 -22.65 8.28 16.29
N VAL A 477 -21.88 7.68 17.19
CA VAL A 477 -22.41 6.82 18.27
C VAL A 477 -21.75 7.19 19.60
N PRO A 478 -22.29 6.77 20.75
CA PRO A 478 -21.63 6.96 22.04
C PRO A 478 -20.22 6.34 22.04
N ALA A 479 -19.25 6.98 22.69
CA ALA A 479 -17.87 6.50 22.78
C ALA A 479 -17.77 5.10 23.41
N ARG A 480 -18.66 4.80 24.37
CA ARG A 480 -18.77 3.45 24.96
C ARG A 480 -19.13 2.37 23.93
N GLU A 481 -19.93 2.74 22.92
CA GLU A 481 -20.38 1.82 21.88
C GLU A 481 -19.25 1.56 20.88
N VAL A 482 -18.47 2.58 20.53
CA VAL A 482 -17.24 2.42 19.75
C VAL A 482 -16.34 1.35 20.38
N VAL A 483 -16.06 1.45 21.68
CA VAL A 483 -15.19 0.48 22.39
C VAL A 483 -15.77 -0.94 22.35
N LYS A 484 -17.06 -1.09 22.66
CA LYS A 484 -17.73 -2.40 22.66
C LYS A 484 -17.69 -3.08 21.29
N ARG A 485 -18.08 -2.35 20.24
CA ARG A 485 -18.08 -2.86 18.86
C ARG A 485 -16.68 -3.20 18.39
N LEU A 486 -15.71 -2.32 18.64
CA LEU A 486 -14.32 -2.51 18.27
C LEU A 486 -13.76 -3.83 18.82
N VAL A 487 -13.98 -4.12 20.11
CA VAL A 487 -13.51 -5.36 20.75
C VAL A 487 -14.29 -6.58 20.24
N ALA A 488 -15.62 -6.51 20.19
CA ALA A 488 -16.45 -7.63 19.74
C ALA A 488 -16.15 -8.03 18.29
N GLU A 489 -15.98 -7.05 17.40
CA GLU A 489 -15.61 -7.29 16.01
C GLU A 489 -14.19 -7.88 15.90
N ALA A 490 -13.22 -7.37 16.67
CA ALA A 490 -11.86 -7.91 16.66
C ALA A 490 -11.83 -9.37 17.13
N GLN A 491 -12.56 -9.70 18.19
CA GLN A 491 -12.71 -11.08 18.68
C GLN A 491 -13.31 -11.99 17.61
N ARG A 492 -14.34 -11.52 16.90
CA ARG A 492 -14.95 -12.26 15.79
C ARG A 492 -13.96 -12.49 14.65
N VAL A 493 -13.24 -11.45 14.22
CA VAL A 493 -12.23 -11.56 13.15
C VAL A 493 -11.15 -12.58 13.52
N ILE A 494 -10.64 -12.53 14.75
CA ILE A 494 -9.62 -13.47 15.22
C ILE A 494 -10.18 -14.90 15.31
N GLY A 495 -11.37 -15.06 15.90
CA GLY A 495 -11.99 -16.36 16.15
C GLY A 495 -12.50 -17.06 14.90
N GLU A 496 -12.99 -16.34 13.90
CA GLU A 496 -13.63 -16.91 12.70
C GLU A 496 -12.71 -16.90 11.48
N LYS A 497 -12.01 -15.79 11.21
CA LYS A 497 -11.21 -15.66 9.98
C LYS A 497 -9.81 -16.27 10.13
N LEU A 498 -9.14 -16.02 11.25
CA LEU A 498 -7.73 -16.43 11.43
C LEU A 498 -7.58 -17.87 11.94
N SER A 499 -8.58 -18.41 12.66
CA SER A 499 -8.53 -19.78 13.21
C SER A 499 -8.60 -20.89 12.16
N GLY A 500 -9.08 -20.57 10.95
CA GLY A 500 -9.25 -21.53 9.85
C GLY A 500 -8.00 -21.79 9.00
N PHE A 501 -6.84 -21.25 9.37
CA PHE A 501 -5.60 -21.42 8.61
C PHE A 501 -5.14 -22.90 8.64
N PRO A 502 -4.82 -23.51 7.48
CA PRO A 502 -4.40 -24.91 7.44
C PRO A 502 -3.13 -25.10 8.28
N LYS A 503 -3.10 -26.16 9.09
CA LYS A 503 -1.85 -26.64 9.68
C LYS A 503 -0.95 -27.07 8.53
N SER A 504 0.32 -26.65 8.54
CA SER A 504 1.29 -27.14 7.57
C SER A 504 1.25 -28.66 7.57
N SER A 505 1.14 -29.27 6.38
CA SER A 505 1.57 -30.65 6.22
C SER A 505 3.09 -30.65 6.37
N GLU A 506 3.57 -30.90 7.59
CA GLU A 506 4.99 -31.20 7.84
C GLU A 506 5.46 -32.39 7.00
#